data_AF-A0A2D5B1S5-F1
#
_entry.id   AF-A0A2D5B1S5-F1
#
_cell.length_a   1.000
_cell.length_b   1.000
_cell.length_c   1.000
_cell.angle_alpha   90.00
_cell.angle_beta   90.00
_cell.angle_gamma   90.00
#
_symmetry.space_group_name_H-M   'P 1'
#
loop_
_entity.id
_entity.type
_entity.pdbx_description
1 polymer ?
#
loop_
_entity_poly.entity_id
_entity_poly.type
_entity_poly.pdbx_seq_one_letter_code
_entity_poly.pdbx_strand_id
1 'polypeptide(L)'
;MRSDPSHFAQSIDPLLVALVGLPAAFSWGRPRVLVAGWCLVALLTVGSVSATHQLLSRQRFNERPQLVDHSIAGDTLRMHAGLAEYYTRIEKAIRTHVPDDAQVFFAPSRPGFYGIFDKVSPTWWIYFFVPELDAETQNKIVEDLADIEWAFLVDVAIAGQERFLLRNTSPSVWEHLRRDFQRVNTPGLPENHILLRRNHNPLRRKQDDR
;
A
#
# COMPACT_ATOMS: atom_id res chain seq x y z
N MET A 1 3.91 16.02 6.78
CA MET A 1 3.16 16.32 5.55
C MET A 1 4.15 16.28 4.40
N ARG A 2 3.99 15.34 3.46
CA ARG A 2 4.74 15.38 2.20
C ARG A 2 4.06 16.41 1.32
N SER A 3 4.81 17.38 0.83
CA SER A 3 4.36 18.28 -0.23
C SER A 3 4.30 17.49 -1.53
N ASP A 4 3.29 16.63 -1.69
CA ASP A 4 3.03 15.98 -2.96
C ASP A 4 2.52 17.02 -3.97
N PRO A 5 2.87 16.92 -5.26
CA PRO A 5 2.37 17.83 -6.30
C PRO A 5 0.84 17.91 -6.37
N SER A 6 0.15 16.88 -5.89
CA SER A 6 -1.32 16.84 -5.77
C SER A 6 -1.87 17.87 -4.78
N HIS A 7 -1.10 18.30 -3.78
CA HIS A 7 -1.50 19.40 -2.89
C HIS A 7 -1.35 20.78 -3.54
N PHE A 8 -0.45 20.95 -4.51
CA PHE A 8 -0.37 22.18 -5.30
C PHE A 8 -1.57 22.37 -6.22
N ALA A 9 -2.22 21.27 -6.64
CA ALA A 9 -3.42 21.34 -7.48
C ALA A 9 -4.57 22.10 -6.80
N GLN A 10 -4.69 22.05 -5.46
CA GLN A 10 -5.74 22.76 -4.73
C GLN A 10 -5.54 24.28 -4.69
N SER A 11 -4.31 24.76 -4.94
CA SER A 11 -4.00 26.19 -4.99
C SER A 11 -4.08 26.77 -6.41
N ILE A 12 -4.31 25.95 -7.43
CA ILE A 12 -4.38 26.40 -8.82
C ILE A 12 -5.58 27.30 -9.06
N ASP A 13 -6.75 26.96 -8.50
CA ASP A 13 -7.98 27.73 -8.71
C ASP A 13 -7.88 29.19 -8.24
N PRO A 14 -7.50 29.48 -6.97
CA PRO A 14 -7.32 30.86 -6.53
C PRO A 14 -6.15 31.57 -7.26
N LEU A 15 -5.10 30.84 -7.66
CA LEU A 15 -3.99 31.40 -8.43
C LEU A 15 -4.42 31.82 -9.84
N LEU A 16 -5.25 31.03 -10.52
CA LEU A 16 -5.81 31.37 -11.84
C LEU A 16 -6.77 32.56 -11.74
N VAL A 17 -7.63 32.59 -10.72
CA VAL A 17 -8.50 33.75 -10.45
C VAL A 17 -7.68 35.01 -10.17
N ALA A 18 -6.60 34.91 -9.40
CA ALA A 18 -5.68 36.02 -9.17
C ALA A 18 -5.00 36.46 -10.49
N LEU A 19 -4.51 35.52 -11.31
CA LEU A 19 -3.83 35.81 -12.58
C LEU A 19 -4.75 36.44 -13.64
N VAL A 20 -6.02 36.03 -13.69
CA VAL A 20 -7.02 36.60 -14.62
C VAL A 20 -7.62 37.89 -14.05
N GLY A 21 -7.80 37.98 -12.74
CA GLY A 21 -8.40 39.13 -12.06
C GLY A 21 -7.44 40.30 -11.82
N LEU A 22 -6.16 40.07 -11.57
CA LEU A 22 -5.14 41.11 -11.34
C LEU A 22 -5.04 42.11 -12.50
N PRO A 23 -5.03 41.67 -13.78
CA PRO A 23 -5.02 42.60 -14.90
C PRO A 23 -6.33 43.38 -15.08
N ALA A 24 -7.46 42.85 -14.63
CA ALA A 24 -8.74 43.56 -14.61
C ALA A 24 -8.80 44.58 -13.46
N ALA A 25 -8.13 44.30 -12.33
CA ALA A 25 -8.06 45.19 -11.17
C ALA A 25 -7.04 46.34 -11.35
N PHE A 26 -5.98 46.15 -12.14
CA PHE A 26 -5.04 47.21 -12.50
C PHE A 26 -5.39 47.80 -13.86
N SER A 27 -6.02 48.99 -13.85
CA SER A 27 -6.45 49.77 -15.01
C SER A 27 -5.53 49.64 -16.25
N TRP A 28 -6.14 49.16 -17.33
CA TRP A 28 -5.78 48.92 -18.74
C TRP A 28 -4.67 49.73 -19.47
N GLY A 29 -3.57 50.14 -18.81
CA GLY A 29 -2.55 51.00 -19.42
C GLY A 29 -1.20 50.37 -19.74
N ARG A 30 -0.93 49.11 -19.35
CA ARG A 30 0.42 48.54 -19.41
C ARG A 30 0.45 47.18 -20.11
N PRO A 31 0.53 47.14 -21.45
CA PRO A 31 0.57 45.88 -22.22
C PRO A 31 1.72 44.95 -21.79
N ARG A 32 2.82 45.51 -21.28
CA ARG A 32 3.96 44.75 -20.74
C ARG A 32 3.59 43.91 -19.51
N VAL A 33 2.69 44.36 -18.64
CA VAL A 33 2.26 43.62 -17.44
C VAL A 33 1.39 42.45 -17.82
N LEU A 34 0.48 42.64 -18.79
CA LEU A 34 -0.33 41.57 -19.36
C LEU A 34 0.52 40.50 -20.02
N VAL A 35 1.48 40.90 -20.87
CA VAL A 35 2.40 39.96 -21.53
C VAL A 35 3.22 39.19 -20.49
N ALA A 36 3.76 39.87 -19.46
CA ALA A 36 4.50 39.21 -18.39
C ALA A 36 3.63 38.20 -17.61
N GLY A 37 2.37 38.54 -17.32
CA GLY A 37 1.41 37.64 -16.68
C GLY A 37 1.13 36.40 -17.52
N TRP A 38 0.87 36.57 -18.83
CA TRP A 38 0.67 35.45 -19.75
C TRP A 38 1.91 34.59 -19.93
N CYS A 39 3.11 35.19 -20.00
CA CYS A 39 4.37 34.44 -20.02
C CYS A 39 4.56 33.61 -18.74
N LEU A 40 4.22 34.16 -17.57
CA LEU A 40 4.28 33.44 -16.30
C LEU A 40 3.28 32.28 -16.26
N VAL A 41 2.03 32.49 -16.72
CA VAL A 41 1.03 31.41 -16.85
C VAL A 41 1.54 30.31 -17.77
N ALA A 42 2.08 30.67 -18.93
CA ALA A 42 2.62 29.71 -19.89
C ALA A 42 3.79 28.91 -19.29
N LEU A 43 4.71 29.60 -18.60
CA LEU A 43 5.85 28.96 -17.93
C LEU A 43 5.38 28.00 -16.82
N LEU A 44 4.44 28.41 -15.98
CA LEU A 44 3.87 27.57 -14.91
C LEU A 44 3.12 26.37 -15.48
N THR A 45 2.38 26.57 -16.57
CA THR A 45 1.65 25.51 -17.26
C THR A 45 2.63 24.49 -17.86
N VAL A 46 3.65 24.95 -18.58
CA VAL A 46 4.71 24.07 -19.12
C VAL A 46 5.46 23.35 -17.99
N GLY A 47 5.76 24.05 -16.89
CA GLY A 47 6.39 23.46 -15.70
C GLY A 47 5.53 22.35 -15.09
N SER A 48 4.24 22.63 -14.87
CA SER A 48 3.27 21.68 -14.31
C SER A 48 3.05 20.48 -15.23
N VAL A 49 2.78 20.72 -16.52
CA VAL A 49 2.62 19.66 -17.52
C VAL A 49 3.91 18.85 -17.63
N SER A 50 5.10 19.47 -17.61
CA SER A 50 6.37 18.71 -17.66
C SER A 50 6.58 17.79 -16.47
N ALA A 51 6.01 18.12 -15.30
CA ALA A 51 6.10 17.31 -14.09
C ALA A 51 5.13 16.11 -14.13
N THR A 52 3.97 16.26 -14.77
CA THR A 52 2.93 15.22 -14.83
C THR A 52 2.97 14.40 -16.13
N HIS A 53 3.56 14.94 -17.19
CA HIS A 53 3.59 14.31 -18.51
C HIS A 53 4.55 13.13 -18.53
N GLN A 54 3.99 11.94 -18.76
CA GLN A 54 4.66 10.65 -18.64
C GLN A 54 5.93 10.54 -19.51
N LEU A 55 5.98 11.19 -20.68
CA LEU A 55 7.17 11.18 -21.55
C LEU A 55 8.30 12.10 -21.03
N LEU A 56 7.97 13.20 -20.38
CA LEU A 56 8.95 14.17 -19.85
C LEU A 56 9.47 13.74 -18.47
N SER A 57 8.58 13.16 -17.64
CA SER A 57 8.99 12.50 -16.40
C SER A 57 9.96 11.34 -16.68
N ARG A 58 9.70 10.53 -17.73
CA ARG A 58 10.63 9.49 -18.19
C ARG A 58 12.03 9.99 -18.56
N GLN A 59 12.18 11.24 -18.99
CA GLN A 59 13.48 11.85 -19.27
C GLN A 59 14.19 12.36 -18.01
N ARG A 60 13.44 12.83 -17.00
CA ARG A 60 14.00 13.24 -15.70
C ARG A 60 14.51 12.05 -14.89
N PHE A 61 13.84 10.90 -14.99
CA PHE A 61 14.24 9.64 -14.37
C PHE A 61 14.96 8.76 -15.39
N ASN A 62 16.09 9.24 -15.92
CA ASN A 62 16.82 8.63 -17.04
C ASN A 62 17.41 7.24 -16.74
N GLU A 63 17.18 6.69 -15.55
CA GLU A 63 17.27 5.26 -15.30
C GLU A 63 15.94 4.64 -15.72
N ARG A 64 15.84 4.15 -16.96
CA ARG A 64 14.75 3.22 -17.31
C ARG A 64 14.94 2.01 -16.38
N PRO A 65 14.12 1.85 -15.33
CA PRO A 65 14.44 0.82 -14.36
C PRO A 65 14.14 -0.50 -15.06
N GLN A 66 15.15 -1.37 -15.14
CA GLN A 66 15.15 -2.56 -15.97
C GLN A 66 13.84 -3.32 -15.80
N LEU A 67 13.00 -3.29 -16.84
CA LEU A 67 11.74 -4.01 -16.86
C LEU A 67 12.03 -5.46 -17.27
N VAL A 68 11.67 -6.38 -16.39
CA VAL A 68 11.82 -7.82 -16.58
C VAL A 68 10.45 -8.47 -16.67
N ASP A 69 10.36 -9.55 -17.42
CA ASP A 69 9.18 -10.40 -17.44
C ASP A 69 9.13 -11.19 -16.13
N HIS A 70 7.97 -11.22 -15.49
CA HIS A 70 7.74 -11.96 -14.25
C HIS A 70 6.36 -12.63 -14.30
N SER A 71 6.31 -13.93 -14.01
CA SER A 71 5.07 -14.69 -14.04
C SER A 71 4.37 -14.64 -12.69
N ILE A 72 3.08 -14.28 -12.68
CA ILE A 72 2.22 -14.23 -11.51
C ILE A 72 0.90 -14.90 -11.88
N ALA A 73 0.50 -15.92 -11.12
CA ALA A 73 -0.78 -16.62 -11.30
C ALA A 73 -1.06 -17.07 -12.75
N GLY A 74 -0.02 -17.46 -13.50
CA GLY A 74 -0.12 -17.89 -14.90
C GLY A 74 -0.02 -16.75 -15.93
N ASP A 75 -0.14 -15.50 -15.52
CA ASP A 75 0.07 -14.34 -16.39
C ASP A 75 1.54 -13.91 -16.38
N THR A 76 1.99 -13.27 -17.46
CA THR A 76 3.34 -12.67 -17.54
C THR A 76 3.23 -11.15 -17.55
N LEU A 77 3.82 -10.52 -16.53
CA LEU A 77 3.80 -9.07 -16.33
C LEU A 77 5.21 -8.49 -16.48
N ARG A 78 5.32 -7.36 -17.18
CA ARG A 78 6.56 -6.58 -17.25
C ARG A 78 6.63 -5.60 -16.10
N MET A 79 7.59 -5.80 -15.19
CA MET A 79 7.74 -4.96 -14.00
C MET A 79 9.21 -4.68 -13.69
N HIS A 80 9.45 -3.73 -12.79
CA HIS A 80 10.81 -3.41 -12.35
C HIS A 80 11.46 -4.61 -11.66
N ALA A 81 12.75 -4.84 -11.95
CA ALA A 81 13.52 -5.96 -11.40
C ALA A 81 13.41 -6.08 -9.87
N GLY A 82 13.49 -4.96 -9.13
CA GLY A 82 13.36 -4.98 -7.66
C GLY A 82 11.96 -5.40 -7.17
N LEU A 83 10.91 -5.08 -7.94
CA LEU A 83 9.55 -5.52 -7.61
C LEU A 83 9.35 -7.00 -7.96
N ALA A 84 9.89 -7.45 -9.10
CA ALA A 84 9.89 -8.86 -9.46
C ALA A 84 10.61 -9.70 -8.40
N GLU A 85 11.81 -9.27 -7.97
CA GLU A 85 12.57 -9.94 -6.92
C GLU A 85 11.80 -9.97 -5.59
N TYR A 86 11.15 -8.87 -5.23
CA TYR A 86 10.29 -8.80 -4.05
C TYR A 86 9.16 -9.84 -4.10
N TYR A 87 8.45 -9.98 -5.22
CA TYR A 87 7.40 -10.99 -5.38
C TYR A 87 7.97 -12.41 -5.38
N THR A 88 9.08 -12.66 -6.06
CA THR A 88 9.76 -13.96 -6.06
C THR A 88 10.12 -14.42 -4.65
N ARG A 89 10.62 -13.52 -3.80
CA ARG A 89 10.97 -13.84 -2.41
C ARG A 89 9.74 -14.21 -1.56
N ILE A 90 8.64 -13.47 -1.73
CA ILE A 90 7.39 -13.75 -1.01
C ILE A 90 6.77 -15.06 -1.50
N GLU A 91 6.68 -15.25 -2.82
CA GLU A 91 6.15 -16.47 -3.43
C GLU A 91 6.92 -17.69 -2.96
N LYS A 92 8.25 -17.63 -2.98
CA LYS A 92 9.11 -18.70 -2.47
C LYS A 92 8.78 -19.01 -1.01
N ALA A 93 8.66 -18.00 -0.16
CA ALA A 93 8.38 -18.20 1.27
C ALA A 93 7.00 -18.85 1.50
N ILE A 94 5.96 -18.38 0.79
CA ILE A 94 4.60 -18.92 0.88
C ILE A 94 4.56 -20.37 0.36
N ARG A 95 4.99 -20.61 -0.88
CA ARG A 95 4.93 -21.96 -1.50
C ARG A 95 5.79 -23.00 -0.80
N THR A 96 6.86 -22.59 -0.10
CA THR A 96 7.71 -23.54 0.64
C THR A 96 7.04 -24.03 1.94
N HIS A 97 6.20 -23.21 2.57
CA HIS A 97 5.72 -23.49 3.93
C HIS A 97 4.22 -23.70 4.02
N VAL A 98 3.44 -23.01 3.19
CA VAL A 98 1.98 -23.01 3.24
C VAL A 98 1.46 -24.03 2.24
N PRO A 99 0.65 -25.03 2.68
CA PRO A 99 -0.04 -25.94 1.77
C PRO A 99 -0.91 -25.19 0.75
N ASP A 100 -1.09 -25.74 -0.45
CA ASP A 100 -1.85 -25.08 -1.52
C ASP A 100 -3.34 -24.86 -1.17
N ASP A 101 -3.94 -25.75 -0.38
CA ASP A 101 -5.33 -25.70 0.08
C ASP A 101 -5.52 -24.90 1.39
N ALA A 102 -4.44 -24.56 2.09
CA ALA A 102 -4.52 -23.84 3.35
C ALA A 102 -4.90 -22.37 3.15
N GLN A 103 -5.79 -21.87 4.01
CA GLN A 103 -6.09 -20.44 4.14
C GLN A 103 -4.90 -19.69 4.76
N VAL A 104 -4.68 -18.46 4.29
CA VAL A 104 -3.65 -17.56 4.81
C VAL A 104 -4.25 -16.20 5.06
N PHE A 105 -4.11 -15.66 6.26
CA PHE A 105 -4.51 -14.29 6.53
C PHE A 105 -3.42 -13.30 6.09
N PHE A 106 -3.71 -12.47 5.09
CA PHE A 106 -2.81 -11.40 4.62
C PHE A 106 -3.18 -10.05 5.22
N ALA A 107 -2.26 -9.44 5.97
CA ALA A 107 -2.48 -8.15 6.63
C ALA A 107 -1.22 -7.26 6.66
N PRO A 108 -1.35 -5.94 6.87
CA PRO A 108 -2.59 -5.17 6.99
C PRO A 108 -3.17 -4.69 5.64
N SER A 109 -2.41 -4.75 4.54
CA SER A 109 -2.77 -4.01 3.31
C SER A 109 -2.41 -4.75 2.02
N ARG A 110 -2.59 -6.07 1.98
CA ARG A 110 -2.22 -6.91 0.82
C ARG A 110 -3.36 -7.81 0.31
N PRO A 111 -4.57 -7.29 0.06
CA PRO A 111 -5.66 -8.12 -0.49
C PRO A 111 -5.33 -8.73 -1.85
N GLY A 112 -4.47 -8.07 -2.65
CA GLY A 112 -4.00 -8.63 -3.91
C GLY A 112 -3.24 -9.95 -3.77
N PHE A 113 -2.69 -10.27 -2.58
CA PHE A 113 -1.99 -11.52 -2.34
C PHE A 113 -2.93 -12.73 -2.42
N TYR A 114 -4.22 -12.57 -2.11
CA TYR A 114 -5.21 -13.62 -2.28
C TYR A 114 -5.30 -14.08 -3.75
N GLY A 115 -5.37 -13.14 -4.69
CA GLY A 115 -5.39 -13.47 -6.13
C GLY A 115 -4.05 -13.99 -6.66
N ILE A 116 -2.93 -13.43 -6.16
CA ILE A 116 -1.58 -13.82 -6.59
C ILE A 116 -1.24 -15.26 -6.18
N PHE A 117 -1.65 -15.67 -4.96
CA PHE A 117 -1.31 -16.97 -4.38
C PHE A 117 -2.46 -17.98 -4.42
N ASP A 118 -3.56 -17.64 -5.11
CA ASP A 118 -4.78 -18.45 -5.20
C ASP A 118 -5.30 -18.89 -3.81
N LYS A 119 -5.43 -17.91 -2.91
CA LYS A 119 -5.86 -18.13 -1.52
C LYS A 119 -7.21 -17.49 -1.27
N VAL A 120 -8.04 -18.18 -0.47
CA VAL A 120 -9.29 -17.63 0.04
C VAL A 120 -9.02 -16.82 1.32
N SER A 121 -9.59 -15.63 1.39
CA SER A 121 -9.54 -14.81 2.61
C SER A 121 -10.36 -15.45 3.73
N PRO A 122 -9.81 -15.62 4.94
CA PRO A 122 -10.57 -16.19 6.05
C PRO A 122 -11.60 -15.21 6.62
N THR A 123 -11.43 -13.90 6.38
CA THR A 123 -12.34 -12.85 6.84
C THR A 123 -12.78 -11.95 5.69
N TRP A 124 -13.94 -11.31 5.83
CA TRP A 124 -14.40 -10.27 4.92
C TRP A 124 -13.58 -8.97 5.03
N TRP A 125 -12.87 -8.77 6.15
CA TRP A 125 -12.08 -7.56 6.36
C TRP A 125 -10.66 -7.70 5.79
N ILE A 126 -10.43 -7.13 4.60
CA ILE A 126 -9.15 -7.26 3.87
C ILE A 126 -8.31 -5.96 3.82
N TYR A 127 -8.77 -4.90 4.49
CA TYR A 127 -8.13 -3.57 4.49
C TYR A 127 -7.99 -3.01 5.92
N PHE A 128 -6.82 -3.17 6.53
CA PHE A 128 -6.56 -2.79 7.93
C PHE A 128 -5.89 -1.42 8.08
N PHE A 129 -6.09 -0.50 7.14
CA PHE A 129 -5.57 0.87 7.23
C PHE A 129 -6.55 1.89 7.80
N VAL A 130 -7.79 1.47 8.10
CA VAL A 130 -8.78 2.33 8.77
C VAL A 130 -8.37 2.45 10.25
N PRO A 131 -8.12 3.67 10.76
CA PRO A 131 -7.82 3.86 12.16
C PRO A 131 -9.00 3.41 13.04
N GLU A 132 -8.69 2.73 14.15
CA GLU A 132 -9.63 2.37 15.21
C GLU A 132 -10.85 1.59 14.74
N LEU A 133 -10.61 0.35 14.29
CA LEU A 133 -11.70 -0.58 14.04
C LEU A 133 -12.48 -0.84 15.35
N ASP A 134 -13.80 -0.84 15.31
CA ASP A 134 -14.61 -1.07 16.50
C ASP A 134 -14.36 -2.47 17.10
N ALA A 135 -14.60 -2.61 18.40
CA ALA A 135 -14.29 -3.85 19.12
C ALA A 135 -15.10 -5.05 18.62
N GLU A 136 -16.35 -4.85 18.17
CA GLU A 136 -17.20 -5.93 17.68
C GLU A 136 -16.65 -6.48 16.36
N THR A 137 -16.27 -5.60 15.43
CA THR A 137 -15.63 -5.99 14.17
C THR A 137 -14.30 -6.70 14.41
N GLN A 138 -13.47 -6.20 15.33
CA GLN A 138 -12.23 -6.89 15.67
C GLN A 138 -12.46 -8.28 16.26
N ASN A 139 -13.48 -8.46 17.09
CA ASN A 139 -13.83 -9.76 17.65
C ASN A 139 -14.29 -10.74 16.57
N LYS A 140 -15.13 -10.30 15.63
CA LYS A 140 -15.53 -11.11 14.46
C LYS A 140 -14.32 -11.55 13.63
N ILE A 141 -13.37 -10.64 13.40
CA ILE A 141 -12.12 -11.01 12.71
C ILE A 141 -11.35 -12.05 13.53
N VAL A 142 -11.23 -11.90 14.84
CA VAL A 142 -10.57 -12.90 15.69
C VAL A 142 -11.28 -14.27 15.64
N GLU A 143 -12.61 -14.29 15.58
CA GLU A 143 -13.42 -15.50 15.40
C GLU A 143 -13.18 -16.14 14.02
N ASP A 144 -13.20 -15.36 12.95
CA ASP A 144 -12.88 -15.81 11.58
C ASP A 144 -11.47 -16.42 11.49
N LEU A 145 -10.54 -15.88 12.29
CA LEU A 145 -9.16 -16.35 12.36
C LEU A 145 -9.00 -17.56 13.30
N ALA A 146 -10.04 -18.10 13.94
CA ALA A 146 -9.88 -19.18 14.91
C ALA A 146 -9.32 -20.47 14.28
N ASP A 147 -9.78 -20.81 13.07
CA ASP A 147 -9.50 -22.10 12.43
C ASP A 147 -8.33 -22.07 11.44
N ILE A 148 -7.77 -20.89 11.13
CA ILE A 148 -6.66 -20.81 10.18
C ILE A 148 -5.34 -21.21 10.81
N GLU A 149 -4.41 -21.75 10.02
CA GLU A 149 -3.07 -22.07 10.51
C GLU A 149 -2.00 -21.03 10.15
N TRP A 150 -2.26 -20.18 9.15
CA TRP A 150 -1.23 -19.35 8.54
C TRP A 150 -1.63 -17.88 8.49
N ALA A 151 -0.70 -17.00 8.82
CA ALA A 151 -0.85 -15.57 8.63
C ALA A 151 0.43 -14.98 8.05
N PHE A 152 0.30 -13.99 7.18
CA PHE A 152 1.41 -13.26 6.59
C PHE A 152 1.21 -11.77 6.82
N LEU A 153 2.12 -11.18 7.60
CA LEU A 153 2.05 -9.80 8.04
C LEU A 153 3.10 -8.94 7.38
N VAL A 154 2.72 -7.73 7.01
CA VAL A 154 3.64 -6.68 6.57
C VAL A 154 3.66 -5.57 7.62
N ASP A 155 4.68 -5.57 8.48
CA ASP A 155 4.87 -4.59 9.55
C ASP A 155 5.61 -3.34 9.04
N VAL A 156 5.03 -2.66 8.05
CA VAL A 156 5.59 -1.43 7.46
C VAL A 156 4.59 -0.30 7.57
N ALA A 157 5.06 0.85 8.06
CA ALA A 157 4.24 2.04 8.18
C ALA A 157 3.81 2.54 6.78
N ILE A 158 2.50 2.59 6.54
CA ILE A 158 1.95 3.11 5.28
C ILE A 158 2.20 4.62 5.23
N ALA A 159 2.89 5.08 4.18
CA ALA A 159 3.32 6.47 4.04
C ALA A 159 4.13 7.01 5.25
N GLY A 160 4.84 6.13 5.97
CA GLY A 160 5.59 6.47 7.18
C GLY A 160 4.73 6.80 8.40
N GLN A 161 3.42 6.56 8.33
CA GLN A 161 2.50 6.82 9.43
C GLN A 161 2.26 5.54 10.23
N GLU A 162 2.80 5.47 11.45
CA GLU A 162 2.68 4.30 12.31
C GLU A 162 1.23 3.98 12.68
N ARG A 163 0.33 4.97 12.71
CA ARG A 163 -1.10 4.77 13.01
C ARG A 163 -1.79 3.78 12.08
N PHE A 164 -1.22 3.48 10.91
CA PHE A 164 -1.76 2.51 9.95
C PHE A 164 -1.18 1.09 10.10
N LEU A 165 -0.34 0.86 11.10
CA LEU A 165 0.15 -0.47 11.43
C LEU A 165 -0.95 -1.29 12.08
N LEU A 166 -0.97 -2.61 11.82
CA LEU A 166 -2.01 -3.51 12.32
C LEU A 166 -2.16 -3.43 13.84
N ARG A 167 -1.05 -3.33 14.57
CA ARG A 167 -1.03 -3.18 16.03
C ARG A 167 -1.75 -1.94 16.54
N ASN A 168 -1.91 -0.92 15.70
CA ASN A 168 -2.54 0.36 16.03
C ASN A 168 -3.98 0.41 15.50
N THR A 169 -4.24 -0.14 14.32
CA THR A 169 -5.59 -0.14 13.71
C THR A 169 -6.49 -1.25 14.23
N SER A 170 -5.92 -2.39 14.62
CA SER A 170 -6.65 -3.57 15.12
C SER A 170 -5.88 -4.28 16.24
N PRO A 171 -5.78 -3.67 17.44
CA PRO A 171 -5.01 -4.22 18.56
C PRO A 171 -5.42 -5.63 18.98
N SER A 172 -6.73 -5.96 18.98
CA SER A 172 -7.21 -7.30 19.39
C SER A 172 -6.77 -8.37 18.39
N VAL A 173 -6.80 -8.06 17.09
CA VAL A 173 -6.32 -8.96 16.03
C VAL A 173 -4.81 -9.15 16.16
N TRP A 174 -4.06 -8.07 16.40
CA TRP A 174 -2.61 -8.14 16.61
C TRP A 174 -2.24 -9.01 17.82
N GLU A 175 -2.91 -8.82 18.96
CA GLU A 175 -2.67 -9.61 20.17
C GLU A 175 -3.04 -11.09 19.98
N HIS A 176 -4.13 -11.39 19.27
CA HIS A 176 -4.47 -12.76 18.89
C HIS A 176 -3.33 -13.42 18.10
N LEU A 177 -2.83 -12.75 17.06
CA LEU A 177 -1.75 -13.27 16.22
C LEU A 177 -0.45 -13.46 17.01
N ARG A 178 -0.09 -12.50 17.87
CA ARG A 178 1.12 -12.55 18.69
C ARG A 178 1.08 -13.70 19.71
N ARG A 179 -0.09 -13.98 20.28
CA ARG A 179 -0.29 -15.01 21.29
C ARG A 179 -0.38 -16.41 20.68
N ASP A 180 -1.15 -16.54 19.61
CA ASP A 180 -1.59 -17.84 19.10
C ASP A 180 -0.72 -18.34 17.92
N PHE A 181 0.18 -17.52 17.38
CA PHE A 181 1.06 -17.87 16.27
C PHE A 181 2.54 -17.67 16.61
N GLN A 182 3.40 -18.42 15.93
CA GLN A 182 4.86 -18.28 15.97
C GLN A 182 5.42 -17.90 14.61
N ARG A 183 6.53 -17.17 14.62
CA ARG A 183 7.26 -16.82 13.40
C ARG A 183 7.91 -18.04 12.77
N VAL A 184 7.73 -18.18 11.47
CA VAL A 184 8.41 -19.19 10.66
C VAL A 184 9.72 -18.60 10.15
N ASN A 185 10.79 -19.39 10.19
CA ASN A 185 12.08 -18.94 9.66
C ASN A 185 12.04 -18.91 8.13
N THR A 186 11.94 -17.72 7.56
CA THR A 186 11.87 -17.49 6.10
C THR A 186 13.08 -16.70 5.61
N PRO A 187 14.25 -17.33 5.42
CA PRO A 187 15.45 -16.65 4.94
C PRO A 187 15.22 -16.04 3.56
N GLY A 188 15.53 -14.75 3.42
CA GLY A 188 15.38 -13.99 2.18
C GLY A 188 14.08 -13.19 2.05
N LEU A 189 13.12 -13.38 2.95
CA LEU A 189 11.95 -12.51 3.08
C LEU A 189 12.41 -11.13 3.59
N PRO A 190 11.82 -10.01 3.12
CA PRO A 190 12.19 -8.70 3.66
C PRO A 190 11.92 -8.61 5.18
N GLU A 191 12.71 -7.83 5.91
CA GLU A 191 12.70 -7.81 7.38
C GLU A 191 11.33 -7.52 8.00
N ASN A 192 10.53 -6.69 7.33
CA ASN A 192 9.20 -6.28 7.79
C ASN A 192 8.08 -7.21 7.30
N HIS A 193 8.42 -8.34 6.69
CA HIS A 193 7.48 -9.34 6.21
C HIS A 193 7.63 -10.57 7.07
N ILE A 194 6.53 -10.99 7.67
CA ILE A 194 6.53 -12.00 8.73
C ILE A 194 5.54 -13.08 8.34
N LEU A 195 6.05 -14.29 8.10
CA LEU A 195 5.20 -15.48 8.01
C LEU A 195 5.01 -16.08 9.40
N LEU A 196 3.75 -16.34 9.73
CA LEU A 196 3.32 -16.88 11.01
C LEU A 196 2.61 -18.21 10.80
N ARG A 197 2.81 -19.14 11.74
CA ARG A 197 2.11 -20.42 11.83
C ARG A 197 1.48 -20.57 13.21
N ARG A 198 0.26 -21.08 13.30
CA ARG A 198 -0.45 -21.29 14.57
C ARG A 198 0.33 -22.24 15.47
N ASN A 199 0.46 -21.84 16.73
CA ASN A 199 0.96 -22.70 17.80
C ASN A 199 -0.06 -23.81 18.05
N HIS A 200 0.30 -25.05 17.70
CA HIS A 200 -0.45 -26.22 18.15
C HIS A 200 -0.13 -26.45 19.64
N ASN A 201 -0.73 -25.65 20.53
CA ASN A 201 -0.64 -25.91 21.96
C ASN A 201 -1.74 -26.93 22.34
N PRO A 202 -1.38 -28.18 22.71
CA PRO A 202 -2.35 -29.26 22.91
C PRO A 202 -3.32 -29.05 24.09
N LEU A 203 -3.11 -28.04 24.93
CA LEU A 203 -3.93 -27.77 26.11
C LEU A 203 -5.31 -27.15 25.81
N ARG A 204 -5.55 -26.64 24.59
CA ARG A 204 -6.79 -25.93 24.26
C ARG A 204 -7.92 -26.82 23.71
N ARG A 205 -7.61 -27.96 23.06
CA ARG A 205 -8.64 -28.90 22.56
C ARG A 205 -9.52 -29.49 23.65
N LYS A 206 -9.05 -29.55 24.91
CA LYS A 206 -9.83 -30.14 26.02
C LYS A 206 -10.92 -29.23 26.59
N GLN A 207 -11.00 -27.96 26.16
CA GLN A 207 -11.94 -27.00 26.75
C GLN A 207 -13.20 -26.78 25.89
N ASP A 208 -13.16 -27.12 24.60
CA ASP A 208 -14.34 -27.09 23.70
C ASP A 208 -15.11 -28.42 23.66
N ASP A 209 -14.59 -29.49 24.28
CA ASP A 209 -15.26 -30.80 24.42
C ASP A 209 -16.02 -30.95 25.77
N ARG A 210 -16.46 -29.85 26.39
CA ARG A 210 -17.25 -29.90 27.65
C ARG A 210 -18.50 -29.04 27.62
#